data_AF-A0A953ME80-F1
#
_entry.id   AF-A0A953ME80-F1
#
_cell.length_a   1.000
_cell.length_b   1.000
_cell.length_c   1.000
_cell.angle_alpha   90.00
_cell.angle_beta   90.00
_cell.angle_gamma   90.00
#
_symmetry.space_group_name_H-M   'P 1'
#
loop_
_entity.id
_entity.type
_entity.pdbx_description
1 polymer ?
#
loop_
_entity_poly.entity_id
_entity_poly.type
_entity_poly.pdbx_seq_one_letter_code
_entity_poly.pdbx_strand_id
1 'polypeptide(L)'
;MQNNNSVRFYPKSGKENTFEVCLDLPFEQRFIGELSFEGEGTFTCNRTESKHLFRKLNAIGLNHKILTSDKISFKWIVINYQTSNGFTKKLITTRDYWKTNGQVYQFSKKGYEVQSFLSLDKFGIEKARLYESSKTLNLFNEVQNGIRQYKTAL
;
A
#
# COMPACT_ATOMS: atom_id res chain seq x y z
N MET A 1 26.15 -1.85 -7.68
CA MET A 1 25.35 -3.09 -7.85
C MET A 1 24.12 -2.97 -6.96
N GLN A 2 22.93 -2.76 -7.54
CA GLN A 2 21.69 -2.67 -6.78
C GLN A 2 21.23 -4.08 -6.40
N ASN A 3 21.41 -4.46 -5.13
CA ASN A 3 20.79 -5.67 -4.60
C ASN A 3 19.28 -5.47 -4.65
N ASN A 4 18.66 -6.11 -5.63
CA ASN A 4 17.23 -6.18 -5.81
C ASN A 4 16.64 -7.06 -4.71
N ASN A 5 16.51 -6.53 -3.49
CA ASN A 5 15.66 -7.14 -2.49
C ASN A 5 14.26 -7.23 -3.11
N SER A 6 13.85 -8.45 -3.44
CA SER A 6 12.63 -8.71 -4.18
C SER A 6 11.52 -9.01 -3.17
N VAL A 7 10.38 -8.37 -3.38
CA VAL A 7 9.14 -8.78 -2.74
C VAL A 7 8.70 -10.05 -3.48
N ARG A 8 8.50 -11.14 -2.76
CA ARG A 8 8.04 -12.43 -3.27
C ARG A 8 6.68 -12.81 -2.72
N PHE A 9 5.98 -13.64 -3.48
CA PHE A 9 4.63 -14.12 -3.21
C PHE A 9 4.65 -15.64 -3.14
N TYR A 10 4.12 -16.18 -2.06
CA TYR A 10 4.04 -17.62 -1.83
C TYR A 10 2.57 -18.01 -1.68
N PRO A 11 2.04 -19.00 -2.42
CA PRO A 11 0.67 -19.47 -2.24
C PRO A 11 0.43 -19.88 -0.79
N LYS A 12 -0.67 -19.42 -0.19
CA LYS A 12 -1.02 -19.77 1.19
C LYS A 12 -1.77 -21.10 1.20
N SER A 13 -1.24 -22.08 1.93
CA SER A 13 -1.85 -23.42 2.02
C SER A 13 -3.31 -23.35 2.47
N GLY A 14 -4.20 -24.02 1.73
CA GLY A 14 -5.63 -24.10 2.03
C GLY A 14 -6.44 -22.82 1.78
N LYS A 15 -5.88 -21.79 1.13
CA LYS A 15 -6.61 -20.59 0.73
C LYS A 15 -6.35 -20.25 -0.73
N GLU A 16 -7.35 -20.45 -1.58
CA GLU A 16 -7.29 -20.00 -2.97
C GLU A 16 -7.12 -18.48 -3.04
N ASN A 17 -6.40 -18.02 -4.07
CA ASN A 17 -6.17 -16.59 -4.35
C ASN A 17 -5.51 -15.77 -3.23
N THR A 18 -4.94 -16.44 -2.22
CA THR A 18 -4.24 -15.79 -1.11
C THR A 18 -2.75 -16.15 -1.13
N PHE A 19 -1.90 -15.13 -0.96
CA PHE A 19 -0.46 -15.26 -1.03
C PHE A 19 0.19 -14.62 0.19
N GLU A 20 1.18 -15.29 0.76
CA GLU A 20 2.09 -14.69 1.72
C GLU A 20 3.08 -13.80 0.98
N VAL A 21 3.25 -12.57 1.47
CA VAL A 21 4.16 -11.59 0.92
C VAL A 21 5.38 -11.54 1.81
N CYS A 22 6.53 -11.86 1.23
CA CYS A 22 7.81 -11.88 1.92
C CYS A 22 8.81 -10.94 1.26
N LEU A 23 9.67 -10.35 2.08
CA LEU A 23 10.83 -9.58 1.64
C LEU A 23 12.07 -10.47 1.76
N ASP A 24 12.76 -10.70 0.64
CA ASP A 24 14.07 -11.32 0.66
C ASP A 24 15.12 -10.29 1.06
N LEU A 25 15.69 -10.45 2.25
CA LEU A 25 16.85 -9.71 2.73
C LEU A 25 18.11 -10.56 2.52
N PRO A 26 19.31 -9.96 2.49
CA PRO A 26 20.56 -10.69 2.20
C PRO A 26 20.83 -11.92 3.08
N PHE A 27 20.28 -11.97 4.29
CA PHE A 27 20.54 -13.03 5.28
C PHE A 27 19.27 -13.70 5.81
N GLU A 28 18.09 -13.18 5.49
CA GLU A 28 16.84 -13.71 6.01
C GLU A 28 15.69 -13.42 5.05
N GLN A 29 14.66 -14.26 5.09
CA GLN A 29 13.37 -13.91 4.53
C GLN A 29 12.49 -13.36 5.64
N ARG A 30 11.84 -12.23 5.38
CA ARG A 30 10.91 -11.61 6.33
C ARG A 30 9.50 -11.59 5.77
N PHE A 31 8.57 -12.23 6.47
CA PHE A 31 7.15 -12.07 6.20
C PHE A 31 6.71 -10.62 6.46
N ILE A 32 6.04 -10.00 5.49
CA ILE A 32 5.61 -8.59 5.58
C ILE A 32 4.10 -8.39 5.47
N GLY A 33 3.34 -9.43 5.08
CA GLY A 33 1.88 -9.41 5.03
C GLY A 33 1.32 -10.50 4.12
N GLU A 34 0.02 -10.41 3.87
CA GLU A 34 -0.73 -11.32 3.00
C GLU A 34 -1.41 -10.52 1.90
N LEU A 35 -1.55 -11.10 0.74
CA LEU A 35 -2.27 -10.54 -0.39
C LEU A 35 -3.38 -11.50 -0.78
N SER A 36 -4.63 -11.05 -0.68
CA SER A 36 -5.79 -11.75 -1.25
C SER A 36 -6.18 -11.05 -2.54
N PHE A 37 -6.40 -11.81 -3.61
CA PHE A 37 -6.94 -11.31 -4.88
C PHE A 37 -8.46 -11.43 -4.98
N GLU A 38 -9.16 -11.70 -3.87
CA GLU A 38 -10.62 -11.65 -3.86
C GLU A 38 -11.12 -10.21 -4.10
N GLY A 39 -12.17 -10.07 -4.93
CA GLY A 39 -12.75 -8.78 -5.27
C GLY A 39 -11.76 -7.84 -5.96
N GLU A 40 -11.54 -6.66 -5.39
CA GLU A 40 -10.59 -5.65 -5.91
C GLU A 40 -9.15 -5.87 -5.39
N GLY A 41 -8.91 -6.96 -4.68
CA GLY A 41 -7.63 -7.29 -4.06
C GLY A 41 -7.35 -6.51 -2.77
N THR A 42 -6.83 -7.21 -1.76
CA THR A 42 -6.51 -6.64 -0.44
C THR A 42 -5.15 -7.12 0.05
N PHE A 43 -4.25 -6.18 0.32
CA PHE A 43 -3.04 -6.43 1.08
C PHE A 43 -3.30 -6.21 2.57
N THR A 44 -3.03 -7.22 3.39
CA THR A 44 -3.21 -7.19 4.85
C THR A 44 -1.88 -7.39 5.57
N CYS A 45 -1.57 -6.55 6.57
CA CYS A 45 -0.41 -6.79 7.42
C CYS A 45 -0.65 -6.40 8.88
N ASN A 46 0.19 -6.92 9.77
CA ASN A 46 0.15 -6.60 11.20
C ASN A 46 1.28 -5.64 11.54
N ARG A 47 0.95 -4.59 12.31
CA ARG A 47 1.92 -3.58 12.77
C ARG A 47 1.68 -3.31 14.24
N THR A 48 2.76 -3.16 14.98
CA THR A 48 2.72 -2.72 16.38
C THR A 48 3.35 -1.34 16.51
N GLU A 49 2.78 -0.49 17.36
CA GLU A 49 3.25 0.86 17.62
C GLU A 49 4.73 0.91 18.01
N SER A 50 5.13 0.03 18.94
CA SER A 50 6.49 -0.05 19.46
C SER A 50 7.56 -0.33 18.41
N LYS A 51 7.21 -1.02 17.31
CA LYS A 51 8.18 -1.47 16.29
C LYS A 51 8.05 -0.71 14.97
N HIS A 52 6.86 -0.25 14.63
CA HIS A 52 6.55 0.20 13.27
C HIS A 52 6.09 1.65 13.18
N LEU A 53 5.82 2.31 14.30
CA LEU A 53 5.49 3.74 14.27
C LEU A 53 6.76 4.54 13.97
N PHE A 54 6.75 5.22 12.83
CA PHE A 54 7.76 6.23 12.55
C PHE A 54 7.37 7.54 13.24
N ARG A 55 7.86 7.69 14.48
CA ARG A 55 7.46 8.76 15.41
C ARG A 55 7.58 10.16 14.82
N LYS A 56 8.62 10.43 14.02
CA LYS A 56 8.85 11.75 13.40
C LYS A 56 7.67 12.22 12.55
N LEU A 57 6.99 11.29 11.87
CA LEU A 57 5.86 11.60 10.98
C LEU A 57 4.52 11.14 11.56
N ASN A 58 4.52 10.52 12.73
CA ASN A 58 3.37 9.79 13.26
C ASN A 58 2.75 8.87 12.19
N ALA A 59 3.59 8.07 11.52
CA ALA A 59 3.25 7.35 10.30
C ALA A 59 3.63 5.87 10.35
N ILE A 60 2.98 5.07 9.50
CA ILE A 60 3.31 3.66 9.29
C ILE A 60 3.93 3.48 7.91
N GLY A 61 4.99 2.69 7.84
CA GLY A 61 5.71 2.38 6.60
C GLY A 61 5.27 1.06 5.98
N LEU A 62 5.21 1.03 4.65
CA LEU A 62 5.21 -0.19 3.85
C LEU A 62 6.38 -0.20 2.89
N ASN A 63 6.81 -1.39 2.49
CA ASN A 63 7.85 -1.53 1.47
C ASN A 63 7.38 -0.87 0.17
N HIS A 64 8.22 0.00 -0.40
CA HIS A 64 7.85 0.80 -1.56
C HIS A 64 7.48 -0.06 -2.77
N LYS A 65 8.13 -1.22 -2.96
CA LYS A 65 7.83 -2.13 -4.09
C LYS A 65 6.43 -2.73 -4.00
N ILE A 66 5.86 -2.95 -2.81
CA ILE A 66 4.46 -3.39 -2.67
C ILE A 66 3.51 -2.35 -3.30
N LEU A 67 3.84 -1.06 -3.13
CA LEU A 67 3.00 0.04 -3.59
C LEU A 67 3.22 0.36 -5.07
N THR A 68 4.42 0.13 -5.62
CA THR A 68 4.76 0.60 -6.98
C THR A 68 4.96 -0.50 -8.01
N SER A 69 5.05 -1.77 -7.63
CA SER A 69 5.22 -2.85 -8.59
C SER A 69 3.99 -3.04 -9.49
N ASP A 70 4.19 -2.99 -10.80
CA ASP A 70 3.14 -3.26 -11.80
C ASP A 70 2.79 -4.75 -11.90
N LYS A 71 3.61 -5.62 -11.32
CA LYS A 71 3.38 -7.09 -11.33
C LYS A 71 2.30 -7.54 -10.36
N ILE A 72 1.82 -6.66 -9.49
CA ILE A 72 0.87 -6.98 -8.43
C ILE A 72 -0.25 -5.97 -8.55
N SER A 73 -1.50 -6.42 -8.56
CA SER A 73 -2.67 -5.54 -8.58
C SER A 73 -3.54 -5.80 -7.36
N PHE A 74 -3.74 -4.77 -6.55
CA PHE A 74 -4.67 -4.76 -5.42
C PHE A 74 -5.05 -3.32 -5.11
N LYS A 75 -6.28 -3.14 -4.65
CA LYS A 75 -6.80 -1.83 -4.31
C LYS A 75 -6.65 -1.52 -2.84
N TRP A 76 -7.02 -2.46 -1.97
CA TRP A 76 -7.19 -2.19 -0.55
C TRP A 76 -5.94 -2.53 0.26
N ILE A 77 -5.64 -1.69 1.24
CA ILE A 77 -4.60 -1.93 2.25
C ILE A 77 -5.29 -1.95 3.60
N VAL A 78 -5.08 -3.03 4.35
CA VAL A 78 -5.58 -3.21 5.70
C VAL A 78 -4.41 -3.47 6.64
N ILE A 79 -4.26 -2.62 7.65
CA ILE A 79 -3.23 -2.79 8.68
C ILE A 79 -3.92 -3.02 10.01
N ASN A 80 -3.70 -4.20 10.60
CA ASN A 80 -4.07 -4.45 11.99
C ASN A 80 -2.98 -3.83 12.87
N TYR A 81 -3.30 -2.67 13.44
CA TYR A 81 -2.36 -1.84 14.20
C TYR A 81 -2.59 -1.98 15.70
N GLN A 82 -1.64 -2.64 16.38
CA GLN A 82 -1.66 -2.77 17.83
C GLN A 82 -0.97 -1.57 18.48
N THR A 83 -1.74 -0.84 19.30
CA THR A 83 -1.28 0.33 20.06
C THR A 83 -0.58 -0.08 21.36
N SER A 84 0.21 0.83 21.93
CA SER A 84 1.01 0.55 23.14
C SER A 84 0.19 0.16 24.38
N ASN A 85 -1.09 0.56 24.43
CA ASN A 85 -2.03 0.19 25.49
C ASN A 85 -2.81 -1.11 25.19
N GLY A 86 -2.42 -1.86 24.15
CA GLY A 86 -2.97 -3.17 23.84
C GLY A 86 -4.19 -3.18 22.92
N PHE A 87 -4.77 -2.02 22.56
CA PHE A 87 -5.89 -2.01 21.61
C PHE A 87 -5.42 -2.27 20.19
N THR A 88 -6.24 -3.01 19.42
CA THR A 88 -6.03 -3.21 17.99
C THR A 88 -6.96 -2.29 17.21
N LYS A 89 -6.37 -1.43 16.38
CA LYS A 89 -7.07 -0.56 15.44
C LYS A 89 -6.92 -1.13 14.03
N LYS A 90 -8.00 -1.08 13.24
CA LYS A 90 -7.96 -1.46 11.83
C LYS A 90 -7.76 -0.20 10.99
N LEU A 91 -6.54 -0.02 10.47
CA LEU A 91 -6.23 1.09 9.57
C LEU A 91 -6.51 0.65 8.14
N ILE A 92 -7.36 1.38 7.43
CA ILE A 92 -7.80 1.03 6.08
C ILE A 92 -7.52 2.19 5.15
N THR A 93 -6.97 1.89 3.98
CA THR A 93 -6.73 2.85 2.89
C THR A 93 -6.70 2.12 1.54
N THR A 94 -6.60 2.85 0.44
CA THR A 94 -6.25 2.27 -0.86
C THR A 94 -4.77 2.44 -1.19
N ARG A 95 -4.28 1.58 -2.09
CA ARG A 95 -2.94 1.62 -2.65
C ARG A 95 -2.66 2.95 -3.34
N ASP A 96 -3.60 3.43 -4.15
CA ASP A 96 -3.44 4.69 -4.88
C ASP A 96 -3.46 5.90 -3.96
N TYR A 97 -4.35 5.92 -2.96
CA TYR A 97 -4.33 6.97 -1.94
C TYR A 97 -2.97 7.02 -1.22
N TRP A 98 -2.41 5.86 -0.87
CA TRP A 98 -1.09 5.77 -0.26
C TRP A 98 0.02 6.27 -1.21
N LYS A 99 0.01 5.87 -2.48
CA LYS A 99 1.01 6.33 -3.47
C LYS A 99 1.03 7.86 -3.59
N THR A 100 -0.14 8.50 -3.53
CA THR A 100 -0.28 9.96 -3.66
C THR A 100 0.08 10.71 -2.38
N ASN A 101 -0.31 10.19 -1.22
CA ASN A 101 -0.18 10.91 0.06
C ASN A 101 1.03 10.43 0.91
N GLY A 102 1.65 9.32 0.53
CA GLY A 102 2.76 8.71 1.25
C GLY A 102 4.09 9.37 0.95
N GLN A 103 4.97 9.42 1.94
CA GLN A 103 6.32 9.96 1.81
C GLN A 103 7.35 8.84 1.75
N VAL A 104 8.23 8.88 0.75
CA VAL A 104 9.25 7.84 0.53
C VAL A 104 10.52 8.17 1.30
N TYR A 105 11.02 7.20 2.06
CA TYR A 105 12.30 7.28 2.77
C TYR A 105 13.15 6.03 2.50
N GLN A 106 14.45 6.21 2.42
CA GLN A 106 15.43 5.13 2.26
C GLN A 106 16.25 4.98 3.54
N PHE A 107 16.30 3.76 4.09
CA PHE A 107 17.07 3.48 5.31
C PHE A 107 18.34 2.68 5.01
N SER A 108 19.47 3.13 5.56
CA SER A 108 20.79 2.55 5.35
C SER A 108 21.10 1.33 6.23
N LYS A 109 20.43 1.16 7.37
CA LYS A 109 20.83 0.18 8.41
C LYS A 109 20.47 -1.29 8.16
N LYS A 110 19.57 -1.63 7.22
CA LYS A 110 19.17 -3.03 6.94
C LYS A 110 18.86 -3.26 5.46
N GLY A 111 19.90 -3.18 4.63
CA GLY A 111 19.82 -3.63 3.23
C GLY A 111 19.13 -2.66 2.26
N TYR A 112 19.24 -1.34 2.46
CA TYR A 112 18.69 -0.31 1.57
C TYR A 112 17.18 -0.49 1.29
N GLU A 113 16.39 -0.70 2.33
CA GLU A 113 14.94 -0.79 2.16
C GLU A 113 14.35 0.61 1.93
N VAL A 114 13.75 0.81 0.76
CA VAL A 114 12.92 1.97 0.47
C VAL A 114 11.51 1.69 1.00
N GLN A 115 11.02 2.55 1.88
CA GLN A 115 9.68 2.46 2.46
C GLN A 115 8.90 3.73 2.13
N SER A 116 7.58 3.59 1.93
CA SER A 116 6.65 4.71 1.85
C SER A 116 5.82 4.77 3.13
N PHE A 117 5.79 5.94 3.75
CA PHE A 117 5.11 6.20 5.02
C PHE A 117 3.83 6.99 4.79
N LEU A 118 2.74 6.50 5.37
CA LEU A 118 1.47 7.22 5.41
C LEU A 118 1.16 7.59 6.87
N SER A 119 0.90 8.88 7.11
CA SER A 119 0.57 9.40 8.43
C SER A 119 -0.72 8.78 8.97
N LEU A 120 -0.76 8.54 10.29
CA LEU A 120 -1.86 7.84 10.94
C LEU A 120 -3.22 8.56 10.76
N ASP A 121 -3.21 9.89 10.66
CA ASP A 121 -4.40 10.71 10.41
C ASP A 121 -4.98 10.51 9.00
N LYS A 122 -4.20 10.01 8.04
CA LYS A 122 -4.63 9.81 6.65
C LYS A 122 -5.38 8.49 6.45
N PHE A 123 -5.35 7.58 7.41
CA PHE A 123 -6.13 6.34 7.35
C PHE A 123 -7.61 6.60 7.61
N GLY A 124 -8.45 5.73 7.03
CA GLY A 124 -9.89 5.77 7.18
C GLY A 124 -10.56 5.33 5.88
N ILE A 125 -11.50 4.39 5.98
CA ILE A 125 -12.21 3.86 4.81
C ILE A 125 -12.97 4.96 4.06
N GLU A 126 -13.53 5.94 4.77
CA GLU A 126 -14.23 7.08 4.18
C GLU A 126 -13.28 7.97 3.37
N LYS A 127 -12.12 8.32 3.93
CA LYS A 127 -11.09 9.12 3.24
C LYS A 127 -10.61 8.42 1.97
N ALA A 128 -10.38 7.12 2.07
CA ALA A 128 -9.98 6.30 0.94
C ALA A 128 -11.07 6.25 -0.15
N ARG A 129 -12.32 6.01 0.22
CA ARG A 129 -13.46 6.00 -0.73
C ARG A 129 -13.67 7.35 -1.39
N LEU A 130 -13.61 8.44 -0.64
CA LEU A 130 -13.73 9.80 -1.17
C LEU A 130 -12.67 10.08 -2.23
N TYR A 131 -11.43 9.63 -2.02
CA TYR A 131 -10.36 9.74 -3.01
C TYR A 131 -10.61 8.89 -4.26
N GLU A 132 -11.05 7.64 -4.12
CA GLU A 132 -11.38 6.79 -5.26
C GLU A 132 -12.54 7.38 -6.09
N SER A 133 -13.55 7.94 -5.43
CA SER A 133 -14.69 8.60 -6.07
C SER A 133 -14.26 9.87 -6.82
N SER A 134 -13.41 10.72 -6.22
CA SER A 134 -12.96 11.95 -6.88
C SER A 134 -12.07 11.66 -8.09
N LYS A 135 -11.22 10.64 -8.02
CA LYS A 135 -10.42 10.16 -9.16
C LYS A 135 -11.30 9.74 -10.33
N THR A 136 -12.37 9.00 -10.04
CA THR A 136 -13.33 8.54 -11.06
C THR A 136 -14.05 9.72 -11.71
N LEU A 137 -14.47 10.70 -10.92
CA LEU A 137 -15.13 11.90 -11.42
C LEU A 137 -14.21 12.73 -12.32
N ASN A 138 -12.95 12.90 -11.93
CA ASN A 138 -11.96 13.63 -12.72
C ASN A 138 -11.72 12.96 -14.07
N LEU A 139 -11.56 11.63 -14.09
CA LEU A 139 -11.39 10.86 -15.32
C LEU A 139 -12.61 11.02 -16.26
N PHE A 140 -13.83 10.98 -15.70
CA PHE A 140 -15.04 11.19 -16.49
C PHE A 140 -15.06 12.58 -17.13
N ASN A 141 -14.69 13.62 -16.37
CA ASN A 141 -14.63 14.99 -16.86
C ASN A 141 -13.56 15.17 -17.96
N GLU A 142 -12.39 14.57 -17.79
CA GLU A 142 -11.31 14.59 -18.80
C GLU A 142 -11.76 13.95 -20.12
N VAL A 143 -12.41 12.79 -20.06
CA VAL A 143 -12.95 12.11 -21.24
C VAL A 143 -14.03 12.96 -21.92
N GLN A 144 -14.96 13.55 -21.16
CA GLN A 144 -15.99 14.42 -21.72
C GLN A 144 -15.39 15.65 -22.41
N ASN A 145 -14.36 16.26 -21.82
CA ASN A 145 -13.67 17.40 -22.41
C ASN A 145 -12.94 17.04 -23.70
N GLY A 146 -12.26 15.88 -23.72
CA GLY A 146 -11.62 15.37 -24.94
C GLY A 146 -12.61 15.13 -26.08
N ILE A 147 -13.76 14.52 -25.78
CA ILE A 147 -14.84 14.30 -26.77
C ILE A 147 -15.36 15.64 -27.32
N ARG A 148 -15.57 16.65 -26.45
CA ARG A 148 -16.04 17.97 -26.87
C ARG A 148 -15.05 18.65 -27.81
N GLN A 149 -13.76 18.64 -27.48
CA GLN A 149 -12.70 19.22 -28.30
C GLN A 149 -12.63 18.57 -29.69
N TYR A 150 -12.75 17.24 -29.74
CA TYR A 150 -12.76 16.50 -31.02
C TYR A 150 -13.94 16.89 -31.91
N LYS A 151 -15.14 17.10 -31.33
CA LYS A 151 -16.33 17.50 -32.08
C LYS A 151 -16.28 18.92 -32.64
N THR A 152 -15.54 19.83 -32.02
CA THR A 152 -15.33 21.20 -32.52
C THR A 152 -14.19 21.33 -33.53
N ALA A 153 -13.37 20.29 -33.70
CA ALA A 153 -12.25 20.27 -34.65
C ALA A 153 -12.60 19.63 -36.01
N LEU A 154 -13.83 19.13 -36.16
CA LEU A 154 -14.43 18.61 -37.41
C LEU A 154 -15.41 19.63 -37.97
#